data_AF-A0AAU1JZA8-F1
#
_entry.id   AF-A0AAU1JZA8-F1
#
_cell.length_a   1.000
_cell.length_b   1.000
_cell.length_c   1.000
_cell.angle_alpha   90.00
_cell.angle_beta   90.00
_cell.angle_gamma   90.00
#
_symmetry.space_group_name_H-M   'P 1'
#
loop_
_entity.id
_entity.type
_entity.pdbx_description
1 polymer ?
#
loop_
_entity_poly.entity_id
_entity_poly.type
_entity_poly.pdbx_seq_one_letter_code
_entity_poly.pdbx_strand_id
1 'polypeptide(L)' 'MNPGDDRCLAVAWITRHPAGIQVVLGTTRPGRVADAAAGLDIPLTRSEWLGLVQAAGHNVP' A
#
# COMPACT_ATOMS: atom_id res chain seq x y z
N MET A 1 14.45 5.29 -0.88
CA MET A 1 13.13 5.12 -1.50
C MET A 1 13.06 6.12 -2.64
N ASN A 2 12.92 5.65 -3.87
CA ASN A 2 12.82 6.53 -5.04
C ASN A 2 11.43 7.19 -5.06
N PRO A 3 11.27 8.40 -5.64
CA PRO A 3 9.98 9.11 -5.71
C PRO A 3 8.85 8.38 -6.46
N GLY A 4 9.13 7.22 -7.05
CA GLY A 4 8.14 6.33 -7.68
C GLY A 4 7.54 5.28 -6.75
N ASP A 5 8.13 5.05 -5.58
CA ASP A 5 7.82 3.90 -4.71
C ASP A 5 6.57 4.11 -3.84
N ASP A 6 6.09 5.35 -3.68
CA ASP A 6 4.96 5.70 -2.80
C ASP A 6 3.66 4.96 -3.15
N ARG A 7 3.40 4.73 -4.45
CA ARG A 7 2.22 3.97 -4.90
C ARG A 7 2.33 2.49 -4.53
N CYS A 8 3.52 1.92 -4.67
CA CYS A 8 3.78 0.54 -4.32
C CYS A 8 3.51 0.33 -2.83
N LEU A 9 3.94 1.29 -1.98
CA LEU A 9 3.69 1.26 -0.54
C LEU A 9 2.19 1.38 -0.19
N ALA A 10 1.45 2.25 -0.89
CA ALA A 10 0.01 2.38 -0.68
C ALA A 10 -0.75 1.09 -1.00
N VAL A 11 -0.40 0.42 -2.11
CA VAL A 11 -0.97 -0.89 -2.47
C VAL A 11 -0.58 -1.94 -1.43
N ALA A 12 0.69 -2.01 -1.07
CA ALA A 12 1.22 -2.92 -0.05
C ALA A 12 0.49 -2.80 1.30
N TRP A 13 0.11 -1.57 1.68
CA TRP A 13 -0.58 -1.28 2.92
C TRP A 13 -2.05 -1.70 2.87
N ILE A 14 -2.80 -1.28 1.84
CA ILE A 14 -4.24 -1.50 1.80
C ILE A 14 -4.62 -2.98 1.56
N THR A 15 -3.83 -3.73 0.78
CA THR A 15 -4.11 -5.16 0.52
C THR A 15 -3.83 -6.06 1.72
N ARG A 16 -3.07 -5.57 2.71
CA ARG A 16 -2.84 -6.25 3.99
C ARG A 16 -3.91 -5.98 5.04
N HIS A 17 -4.91 -5.18 4.69
CA HIS A 17 -6.03 -4.94 5.60
C HIS A 17 -6.74 -6.29 5.93
N PRO A 18 -7.07 -6.56 7.21
CA PRO A 18 -7.66 -7.85 7.62
C PRO A 18 -8.97 -8.21 6.93
N ALA A 19 -9.71 -7.21 6.42
CA ALA A 19 -10.95 -7.42 5.68
C ALA A 19 -10.76 -7.90 4.22
N GLY A 20 -9.54 -8.14 3.76
CA GLY A 20 -9.29 -8.66 2.41
C GLY A 20 -9.65 -7.69 1.30
N ILE A 21 -9.20 -6.44 1.40
CA ILE A 21 -9.55 -5.37 0.45
C ILE A 21 -8.94 -5.64 -0.92
N GLN A 22 -9.76 -5.52 -1.97
CA GLN A 22 -9.32 -5.54 -3.37
C GLN A 22 -9.13 -4.12 -3.90
N VAL A 23 -7.96 -3.85 -4.47
CA VAL A 23 -7.63 -2.53 -5.04
C VAL A 23 -8.13 -2.42 -6.47
N VAL A 24 -8.80 -1.31 -6.79
CA VAL A 24 -9.16 -0.91 -8.16
C VAL A 24 -8.22 0.20 -8.62
N LEU A 25 -7.46 -0.05 -9.68
CA LEU A 25 -6.46 0.91 -10.19
C LEU A 25 -7.08 1.88 -11.20
N GLY A 26 -7.21 3.15 -10.81
CA GLY A 26 -7.62 4.23 -11.71
C GLY A 26 -6.45 4.77 -12.53
N THR A 27 -6.00 4.03 -13.56
CA THR A 27 -4.91 4.47 -14.44
C THR A 27 -5.11 4.04 -15.89
N THR A 28 -4.72 4.89 -16.83
CA THR A 28 -4.61 4.57 -18.27
C THR A 28 -3.18 4.29 -18.71
N ARG A 29 -2.20 4.41 -17.79
CA ARG A 29 -0.78 4.12 -18.07
C ARG A 29 -0.46 2.68 -17.65
N PRO A 30 -0.08 1.78 -18.58
CA PRO A 30 0.23 0.39 -18.25
C PRO A 30 1.36 0.22 -17.23
N GLY A 31 2.40 1.06 -17.29
CA GLY A 31 3.51 1.00 -16.32
C GLY A 31 3.05 1.16 -14.87
N ARG A 32 1.99 1.94 -14.61
CA ARG A 32 1.43 2.11 -13.26
C ARG A 32 0.71 0.87 -12.74
N VAL A 33 0.27 -0.02 -13.64
CA VAL A 33 -0.28 -1.32 -13.25
C VAL A 33 0.85 -2.23 -12.76
N ALA A 34 2.00 -2.21 -13.44
CA ALA A 34 3.18 -2.96 -13.02
C ALA A 34 3.72 -2.47 -11.67
N ASP A 35 3.83 -1.15 -11.48
CA ASP A 35 4.24 -0.56 -10.20
C ASP A 35 3.31 -1.01 -9.05
N ALA A 36 2.00 -0.95 -9.27
CA ALA A 36 1.01 -1.37 -8.29
C ALA A 36 1.12 -2.87 -7.95
N ALA A 37 1.33 -3.72 -8.96
CA ALA A 37 1.53 -5.15 -8.75
C ALA A 37 2.80 -5.44 -7.94
N ALA A 38 3.91 -4.73 -8.20
CA ALA A 38 5.14 -4.85 -7.44
C ALA A 38 4.98 -4.44 -5.96
N GLY A 39 3.99 -3.60 -5.64
CA GLY A 39 3.64 -3.26 -4.25
C GLY A 39 3.21 -4.46 -3.40
N LEU A 40 2.68 -5.52 -4.00
CA LEU A 40 2.27 -6.73 -3.28
C LEU A 40 3.46 -7.47 -2.64
N ASP A 41 4.64 -7.33 -3.24
CA ASP A 41 5.87 -7.99 -2.77
C ASP A 41 6.61 -7.19 -1.69
N ILE A 42 6.25 -5.93 -1.46
CA ILE A 42 6.87 -5.11 -0.42
C ILE A 42 6.47 -5.67 0.94
N PRO A 43 7.37 -6.23 1.76
CA PRO A 43 7.01 -6.72 3.08
C PRO A 43 6.63 -5.54 3.98
N LEU A 44 5.50 -5.66 4.68
CA LEU A 44 5.13 -4.74 5.77
C LEU A 44 4.90 -5.58 7.03
N THR A 45 5.65 -5.24 8.07
CA THR A 45 5.38 -5.75 9.41
C THR A 45 4.08 -5.15 9.94
N ARG A 46 3.50 -5.81 10.96
CA ARG A 46 2.31 -5.30 11.65
C ARG A 46 2.55 -3.91 12.26
N SER A 47 3.75 -3.65 12.79
CA SER A 47 4.10 -2.36 13.38
C SER A 47 4.19 -1.25 12.33
N GLU A 48 4.77 -1.51 11.16
CA GLU A 48 4.81 -0.54 10.06
C GLU A 48 3.40 -0.27 9.51
N TRP A 49 2.58 -1.31 9.39
CA TRP A 49 1.19 -1.18 8.96
C TRP A 49 0.36 -0.32 9.93
N LEU A 50 0.49 -0.57 11.25
CA LEU A 50 -0.14 0.24 12.28
C LEU A 50 0.43 1.66 12.34
N GLY A 51 1.72 1.84 12.09
CA GLY A 51 2.35 3.16 11.98
C GLY A 51 1.75 3.99 10.84
N LEU A 52 1.45 3.37 9.69
CA LEU A 52 0.74 4.03 8.59
C LEU A 52 -0.72 4.37 8.94
N VAL A 53 -1.42 3.48 9.68
CA VAL A 53 -2.77 3.76 10.20
C VAL A 53 -2.74 4.94 11.17
N GLN A 54 -1.75 5.00 12.06
CA GLN A 54 -1.57 6.10 13.00
C GLN A 54 -1.24 7.42 12.29
N ALA A 55 -0.35 7.39 11.31
CA ALA A 55 0.01 8.55 10.50
C ALA A 55 -1.18 9.10 9.70
N ALA A 56 -2.14 8.25 9.34
CA ALA A 56 -3.41 8.65 8.74
C ALA A 56 -4.41 9.27 9.73
N GLY A 57 -4.05 9.42 11.01
CA GLY A 57 -4.85 10.08 12.04
C GLY A 57 -5.76 9.14 12.84
N HIS A 58 -5.58 7.83 12.72
CA HIS A 58 -6.34 6.86 13.51
C HIS A 58 -5.63 6.53 14.83
N ASN A 59 -6.39 6.43 15.92
CA ASN A 59 -5.85 5.92 17.19
C ASN A 59 -5.70 4.40 17.11
N VAL A 60 -4.45 3.95 17.13
CA VAL A 60 -4.08 2.53 17.23
C VAL A 60 -3.71 2.20 18.69
N PRO A 61 -4.09 1.02 19.23
CA PRO A 61 -3.73 0.59 20.59
C PRO A 61 -2.24 0.26 20.76
#